data_AF-A0A661Y0E6-F1
#
_entry.id   AF-A0A661Y0E6-F1
#
_cell.length_a   1.000
_cell.length_b   1.000
_cell.length_c   1.000
_cell.angle_alpha   90.00
_cell.angle_beta   90.00
_cell.angle_gamma   90.00
#
_symmetry.space_group_name_H-M   'P 1'
#
loop_
_entity.id
_entity.type
_entity.pdbx_description
1 polymer ?
#
loop_
_entity_poly.entity_id
_entity_poly.type
_entity_poly.pdbx_seq_one_letter_code
_entity_poly.pdbx_strand_id
1 'polypeptide(L)'
;DLKYYEPKLAKDGPAMGKSIFAVLYARLGDADNAFKLFKESYVPNQQEPFGALSETGTSNHSYFATGAGGMLQTVLFGFGGLEITEEGIIQKNPILPVQWKSLTIKGVGVDKKIYRMENK
;
A
#
# COMPACT_ATOMS: atom_id res chain seq x y z
N ASP A 1 3.01 -8.39 17.14
CA ASP A 1 4.11 -8.37 16.16
C ASP A 1 4.38 -7.00 15.54
N LEU A 2 3.46 -6.38 14.80
CA LEU A 2 3.74 -5.11 14.10
C LEU A 2 4.32 -4.01 15.01
N LYS A 3 3.70 -3.76 16.16
CA LYS A 3 4.20 -2.79 17.16
C LYS A 3 5.62 -3.08 17.65
N TYR A 4 6.04 -4.34 17.66
CA TYR A 4 7.37 -4.75 18.08
C TYR A 4 8.41 -4.61 16.95
N TYR A 5 8.04 -4.93 15.71
CA TYR A 5 8.97 -4.97 14.58
C TYR A 5 9.02 -3.68 13.76
N GLU A 6 7.96 -2.86 13.74
CA GLU A 6 7.93 -1.59 13.00
C GLU A 6 9.07 -0.66 13.44
N PRO A 7 9.36 -0.46 14.75
CA PRO A 7 10.46 0.40 15.17
C PRO A 7 11.86 -0.15 14.82
N LYS A 8 11.94 -1.42 14.40
CA LYS A 8 13.19 -2.08 14.00
C LYS A 8 13.47 -1.96 12.50
N LEU A 9 12.55 -1.40 11.73
CA LEU A 9 12.80 -1.08 10.33
C LEU A 9 13.95 -0.08 10.22
N ALA A 10 14.87 -0.33 9.28
CA ALA A 10 15.94 0.62 8.99
C ALA A 10 15.32 1.95 8.53
N LYS A 11 15.74 3.06 9.16
CA LYS A 11 15.23 4.40 8.85
C LYS A 11 15.42 4.77 7.38
N ASP A 12 16.60 4.43 6.84
CA ASP A 12 17.00 4.63 5.44
C ASP A 12 16.87 3.35 4.60
N GLY A 13 16.08 2.39 5.08
CA GLY A 13 15.82 1.14 4.37
C GLY A 13 14.99 1.35 3.10
N PRO A 14 14.91 0.32 2.24
CA PRO A 14 14.20 0.43 0.98
C PRO A 14 12.70 0.65 1.19
N ALA A 15 12.09 1.43 0.28
CA ALA A 15 10.67 1.81 0.26
C ALA A 15 9.68 0.66 0.60
N MET A 16 10.00 -0.55 0.13
CA MET A 16 9.15 -1.75 0.26
C MET A 16 8.94 -2.25 1.69
N GLY A 17 9.84 -1.96 2.64
CA GLY A 17 9.71 -2.45 4.02
C GLY A 17 8.45 -1.90 4.68
N LYS A 18 8.22 -0.59 4.53
CA LYS A 18 7.08 0.10 5.12
C LYS A 18 5.76 -0.26 4.44
N SER A 19 5.77 -0.58 3.14
CA SER A 19 4.54 -0.97 2.43
C SER A 19 3.95 -2.28 2.95
N ILE A 20 4.79 -3.26 3.32
CA ILE A 20 4.29 -4.51 3.91
C ILE A 20 3.65 -4.26 5.27
N PHE A 21 4.24 -3.41 6.11
CA PHE A 21 3.60 -3.03 7.37
C PHE A 21 2.27 -2.30 7.14
N ALA A 22 2.21 -1.41 6.14
CA ALA A 22 0.98 -0.72 5.77
C ALA A 22 -0.14 -1.70 5.36
N VAL A 23 0.18 -2.72 4.54
CA VAL A 23 -0.76 -3.81 4.21
C VAL A 23 -1.25 -4.51 5.47
N LEU A 24 -0.34 -4.90 6.37
CA LEU A 24 -0.68 -5.65 7.57
C LEU A 24 -1.56 -4.85 8.54
N TYR A 25 -1.25 -3.56 8.76
CA TYR A 25 -2.11 -2.68 9.57
C TYR A 25 -3.50 -2.51 8.95
N ALA A 26 -3.58 -2.32 7.63
CA ALA A 26 -4.87 -2.20 6.95
C ALA A 26 -5.71 -3.48 7.12
N ARG A 27 -5.10 -4.67 6.97
CA ARG A 27 -5.80 -5.95 7.17
C ARG A 27 -6.25 -6.18 8.62
N LEU A 28 -5.60 -5.53 9.60
CA LEU A 28 -6.00 -5.53 11.01
C LEU A 28 -7.04 -4.45 11.35
N GLY A 29 -7.45 -3.62 10.38
CA GLY A 29 -8.42 -2.55 10.59
C GLY A 29 -7.83 -1.26 11.18
N ASP A 30 -6.51 -1.11 11.21
CA ASP A 30 -5.82 0.10 11.68
C ASP A 30 -5.51 1.02 10.49
N ALA A 31 -6.51 1.79 10.07
CA ALA A 31 -6.42 2.67 8.90
C ALA A 31 -5.35 3.76 9.07
N ASP A 32 -5.17 4.26 10.30
CA ASP A 32 -4.29 5.39 10.59
C ASP A 32 -2.82 5.00 10.46
N ASN A 33 -2.41 3.89 11.10
CA ASN A 33 -1.04 3.39 10.95
C ASN A 33 -0.79 2.88 9.53
N ALA A 34 -1.78 2.26 8.90
CA ALA A 34 -1.68 1.86 7.50
C ALA A 34 -1.42 3.06 6.59
N PHE A 35 -2.17 4.16 6.75
CA PHE A 35 -2.01 5.36 5.92
C PHE A 35 -0.68 6.07 6.17
N LYS A 36 -0.27 6.19 7.42
CA LYS A 36 1.04 6.73 7.80
C LYS A 36 2.16 5.99 7.06
N LEU A 37 2.22 4.66 7.21
CA LEU A 37 3.27 3.84 6.60
C LEU A 37 3.16 3.76 5.08
N PHE A 38 1.94 3.80 4.54
CA PHE A 38 1.72 3.92 3.09
C PHE A 38 2.37 5.19 2.54
N LYS A 39 2.16 6.35 3.17
CA LYS A 39 2.78 7.61 2.73
C LYS A 39 4.30 7.55 2.86
N GLU A 40 4.80 7.03 3.97
CA GLU A 40 6.24 6.87 4.19
C GLU A 40 6.90 5.87 3.24
N SER A 41 6.15 4.93 2.65
CA SER A 41 6.70 3.89 1.77
C SER A 41 6.95 4.36 0.35
N TYR A 42 6.49 5.54 -0.08
CA TYR A 42 6.72 6.01 -1.45
C TYR A 42 6.99 7.50 -1.57
N VAL A 43 6.43 8.36 -0.70
CA VAL A 43 6.57 9.82 -0.85
C VAL A 43 8.02 10.29 -0.77
N PRO A 44 8.84 9.84 0.21
CA PRO A 44 10.25 10.26 0.28
C PRO A 44 11.08 9.83 -0.94
N ASN A 45 10.60 8.82 -1.66
CA ASN A 45 11.26 8.23 -2.83
C ASN A 45 10.82 8.89 -4.14
N GLN A 46 9.86 9.81 -4.12
CA GLN A 46 9.41 10.50 -5.32
C GLN A 46 10.46 11.52 -5.78
N GLN A 47 10.88 11.39 -7.04
CA GLN A 47 11.83 12.29 -7.68
C GLN A 47 11.09 13.27 -8.57
N GLU A 48 11.36 14.56 -8.36
CA GLU A 48 10.89 15.64 -9.25
C GLU A 48 11.45 15.48 -10.67
N PRO A 49 10.74 15.94 -11.71
CA PRO A 49 9.41 16.57 -11.67
C PRO A 49 8.25 15.57 -11.86
N PHE A 50 8.55 14.29 -12.08
CA PHE A 50 7.56 13.30 -12.53
C PHE A 50 7.11 12.32 -11.44
N GLY A 51 7.66 12.42 -10.23
CA GLY A 51 7.37 11.51 -9.13
C GLY A 51 7.88 10.08 -9.36
N ALA A 52 8.93 9.91 -10.18
CA ALA A 52 9.57 8.62 -10.39
C ALA A 52 10.10 8.10 -9.04
N LEU A 53 9.88 6.82 -8.75
CA LEU A 53 10.26 6.25 -7.45
C LEU A 53 11.69 5.77 -7.48
N SER A 54 12.52 6.21 -6.54
CA SER A 54 13.85 5.69 -6.27
C SER A 54 13.84 4.60 -5.18
N GLU A 55 14.94 3.87 -5.02
CA GLU A 55 15.06 2.83 -3.99
C GLU A 55 15.07 3.41 -2.58
N THR A 56 15.82 4.50 -2.41
CA THR A 56 15.93 5.29 -1.17
C THR A 56 15.60 6.75 -1.49
N GLY A 57 15.21 7.53 -0.48
CA GLY A 57 14.92 8.97 -0.68
C GLY A 57 16.13 9.81 -1.08
N THR A 58 17.34 9.27 -0.98
CA THR A 58 18.62 9.96 -1.26
C THR A 58 19.27 9.52 -2.57
N SER A 59 18.80 8.44 -3.20
CA SER A 59 19.34 7.92 -4.46
C SER A 59 18.45 8.32 -5.63
N ASN A 60 19.05 8.68 -6.78
CA ASN A 60 18.34 9.23 -7.94
C ASN A 60 18.67 8.53 -9.26
N HIS A 61 19.25 7.32 -9.22
CA HIS A 61 19.84 6.72 -10.43
C HIS A 61 18.95 5.72 -11.19
N SER A 62 17.77 5.32 -10.68
CA SER A 62 16.89 4.35 -11.37
C SER A 62 15.45 4.32 -10.82
N TYR A 63 14.50 3.89 -11.65
CA TYR A 63 13.13 3.62 -11.23
C TYR A 63 13.05 2.32 -10.43
N PHE A 64 12.68 2.41 -9.16
CA PHE A 64 12.55 1.30 -8.25
C PHE A 64 11.16 0.68 -8.32
N ALA A 65 10.99 -0.24 -9.28
CA ALA A 65 9.74 -0.94 -9.53
C ALA A 65 9.22 -1.71 -8.30
N THR A 66 10.11 -2.22 -7.45
CA THR A 66 9.71 -2.92 -6.22
C THR A 66 8.99 -2.00 -5.24
N GLY A 67 9.43 -0.74 -5.10
CA GLY A 67 8.73 0.27 -4.28
C GLY A 67 7.36 0.64 -4.85
N ALA A 68 7.28 0.80 -6.17
CA ALA A 68 6.01 1.02 -6.87
C ALA A 68 5.03 -0.15 -6.67
N GLY A 69 5.54 -1.38 -6.76
CA GLY A 69 4.78 -2.60 -6.51
C GLY A 69 4.25 -2.66 -5.07
N GLY A 70 5.08 -2.36 -4.07
CA GLY A 70 4.67 -2.31 -2.67
C GLY A 70 3.58 -1.27 -2.39
N MET A 71 3.70 -0.08 -2.98
CA MET A 71 2.67 0.96 -2.93
C MET A 71 1.34 0.44 -3.49
N LEU A 72 1.35 -0.17 -4.69
CA LEU A 72 0.16 -0.74 -5.32
C LEU A 72 -0.44 -1.90 -4.50
N GLN A 73 0.39 -2.78 -3.96
CA GLN A 73 -0.05 -3.88 -3.08
C GLN A 73 -0.75 -3.35 -1.82
N THR A 74 -0.29 -2.23 -1.26
CA THR A 74 -0.93 -1.57 -0.12
C THR A 74 -2.35 -1.11 -0.47
N VAL A 75 -2.54 -0.54 -1.67
CA VAL A 75 -3.86 -0.13 -2.15
C VAL A 75 -4.77 -1.34 -2.38
N LEU A 76 -4.29 -2.39 -3.05
CA LEU A 76 -5.11 -3.52 -3.46
C LEU A 76 -5.42 -4.50 -2.31
N PHE A 77 -4.38 -4.98 -1.63
CA PHE A 77 -4.46 -6.05 -0.64
C PHE A 77 -4.51 -5.53 0.80
N GLY A 78 -4.13 -4.27 1.01
CA GLY A 78 -4.33 -3.56 2.27
C GLY A 78 -5.71 -2.89 2.32
N PHE A 79 -5.79 -1.65 1.85
CA PHE A 79 -7.01 -0.83 1.92
C PHE A 79 -8.19 -1.44 1.15
N GLY A 80 -7.93 -1.93 -0.07
CA GLY A 80 -8.95 -2.59 -0.91
C GLY A 80 -9.42 -3.94 -0.37
N GLY A 81 -8.69 -4.52 0.59
CA GLY A 81 -9.04 -5.78 1.24
C GLY A 81 -9.15 -6.96 0.29
N LEU A 82 -8.54 -6.88 -0.90
CA LEU A 82 -8.55 -7.98 -1.86
C LEU A 82 -7.70 -9.13 -1.34
N GLU A 83 -8.13 -10.36 -1.62
CA GLU A 83 -7.43 -11.58 -1.26
C GLU A 83 -7.56 -12.60 -2.39
N ILE A 84 -6.44 -13.25 -2.70
CA ILE A 84 -6.40 -14.34 -3.67
C ILE A 84 -6.61 -15.64 -2.90
N THR A 85 -7.61 -16.41 -3.30
CA THR A 85 -8.03 -17.66 -2.67
C THR A 85 -8.24 -18.75 -3.73
N GLU A 86 -8.50 -19.98 -3.30
CA GLU A 86 -8.87 -21.08 -4.21
C GLU A 86 -10.18 -20.80 -4.98
N GLU A 87 -11.06 -19.99 -4.40
CA GLU A 87 -12.32 -19.55 -5.03
C GLU A 87 -12.13 -18.34 -5.97
N GLY A 88 -10.88 -17.87 -6.12
CA GLY A 88 -10.52 -16.69 -6.90
C GLY A 88 -10.28 -15.45 -6.03
N ILE A 89 -10.50 -14.27 -6.61
CA ILE A 89 -10.27 -12.99 -5.91
C ILE A 89 -11.54 -12.58 -5.17
N ILE A 90 -11.42 -12.44 -3.86
CA ILE A 90 -12.50 -12.01 -2.96
C ILE A 90 -12.10 -10.72 -2.23
N GLN A 91 -13.06 -10.04 -1.61
CA GLN A 91 -12.82 -8.88 -0.74
C GLN A 91 -13.26 -9.25 0.69
N LYS A 92 -12.38 -9.05 1.68
CA LYS A 92 -12.67 -9.40 3.09
C LYS A 92 -12.88 -8.18 3.98
N ASN A 93 -11.80 -7.55 4.43
CA ASN A 93 -11.82 -6.45 5.40
C ASN A 93 -11.33 -5.15 4.74
N PRO A 94 -12.10 -4.59 3.80
CA PRO A 94 -11.68 -3.40 3.11
C PRO A 94 -11.82 -2.20 4.05
N ILE A 95 -10.82 -1.32 4.08
CA ILE A 95 -10.77 -0.17 4.98
C ILE A 95 -10.21 1.05 4.25
N LEU A 96 -10.82 2.22 4.46
CA LEU A 96 -10.30 3.48 3.92
C LEU A 96 -9.71 4.34 5.02
N PRO A 97 -8.59 5.01 4.76
CA PRO A 97 -8.09 6.05 5.63
C PRO A 97 -9.00 7.29 5.51
N VAL A 98 -9.14 8.07 6.59
CA VAL A 98 -10.03 9.26 6.64
C VAL A 98 -9.71 10.31 5.57
N GLN A 99 -8.48 10.28 5.05
CA GLN A 99 -7.97 11.17 4.01
C GLN A 99 -8.55 10.86 2.62
N TRP A 100 -9.13 9.68 2.41
CA TRP A 100 -9.72 9.27 1.13
C TRP A 100 -11.24 9.38 1.17
N LYS A 101 -11.86 9.89 0.11
CA LYS A 101 -13.32 9.90 -0.01
C LYS A 101 -13.84 8.53 -0.46
N SER A 102 -13.16 7.93 -1.41
CA SER A 102 -13.54 6.65 -1.99
C SER A 102 -12.35 5.94 -2.62
N LEU A 103 -12.49 4.63 -2.83
CA LEU A 103 -11.58 3.80 -3.60
C LEU A 103 -12.40 2.99 -4.60
N THR A 104 -11.97 2.96 -5.86
CA THR A 104 -12.58 2.10 -6.90
C THR A 104 -11.48 1.28 -7.57
N ILE A 105 -11.59 -0.04 -7.48
CA ILE A 105 -10.70 -1.00 -8.14
C ILE A 105 -11.51 -1.67 -9.25
N LYS A 106 -11.00 -1.67 -10.47
CA LYS A 106 -11.69 -2.17 -11.67
C LYS A 106 -10.91 -3.31 -12.32
N GLY A 107 -11.61 -4.17 -13.06
CA GLY A 107 -10.98 -5.20 -13.87
C GLY A 107 -10.38 -6.34 -13.04
N VAL A 108 -10.97 -6.62 -11.87
CA VAL A 108 -10.45 -7.65 -10.97
C VAL A 108 -10.91 -9.03 -11.42
N GLY A 109 -9.95 -9.93 -11.68
CA GLY A 109 -10.19 -11.31 -12.08
C GLY A 109 -10.75 -11.46 -13.49
N VAL A 110 -11.07 -12.71 -13.86
CA VAL A 110 -11.60 -13.06 -15.19
C VAL A 110 -12.93 -12.36 -15.50
N ASP A 111 -13.75 -12.16 -14.47
CA ASP A 111 -15.06 -11.50 -14.58
C ASP A 111 -14.96 -9.96 -14.63
N LYS A 112 -13.74 -9.39 -14.56
CA LYS A 112 -13.48 -7.94 -14.56
C LYS A 112 -14.28 -7.17 -13.50
N LYS A 113 -14.42 -7.76 -12.30
CA LYS A 113 -15.22 -7.19 -11.20
C LYS A 113 -14.76 -5.79 -10.83
N ILE A 114 -15.70 -5.00 -10.33
CA ILE A 114 -15.47 -3.65 -9.80
C ILE A 114 -15.76 -3.66 -8.31
N TYR A 115 -14.79 -3.26 -7.51
CA TYR A 115 -14.93 -3.04 -6.07
C TYR A 115 -14.93 -1.54 -5.80
N ARG A 116 -15.96 -1.04 -5.12
CA ARG A 116 -16.09 0.38 -4.75
C ARG A 116 -16.34 0.50 -3.26
N MET A 117 -15.63 1.43 -2.63
CA MET A 117 -15.74 1.76 -1.22
C MET A 117 -15.80 3.27 -1.07
N GLU A 118 -16.55 3.76 -0.09
CA GLU A 118 -16.68 5.17 0.22
C GLU A 118 -16.61 5.36 1.73
N ASN A 119 -15.92 6.41 2.18
CA ASN A 119 -15.96 6.81 3.58
C ASN A 119 -17.32 7.43 3.89
N LYS A 120 -17.82 7.17 5.10
CA LYS A 120 -19.08 7.72 5.60
C LYS A 120 -18.94 9.22 5.92
#